data_AF-A0A182YT89-F1
#
_entry.id   AF-A0A182YT89-F1
#
_cell.length_a   1.000
_cell.length_b   1.000
_cell.length_c   1.000
_cell.angle_alpha   90.00
_cell.angle_beta   90.00
_cell.angle_gamma   90.00
#
_symmetry.space_group_name_H-M   'P 1'
#
loop_
_entity.id
_entity.type
_entity.pdbx_description
1 polymer ?
#
loop_
_entity_poly.entity_id
_entity_poly.type
_entity_poly.pdbx_seq_one_letter_code
_entity_poly.pdbx_strand_id
1 'polypeptide(L)'
;MKHFIAVVVLCLTVAQLSEAGRPVSTEVVQKLKELEPVYKQLQDKVINEVAGAKLTTASRTDAFYKGVIADKESSLAQSIQLEDDMVYQLNGQAPSADSSCVQMLRSLTELNMNVAGVGYTNCVNKVEAGVNAELDKVYKLLQVDESELFDISLLDVFQGENIIVDPAKIISKL
;
A
#
# COMPACT_ATOMS: atom_id res chain seq x y z
N MET A 1 -29.68 -17.86 68.69
CA MET A 1 -28.40 -17.09 68.77
C MET A 1 -27.32 -17.61 67.81
N LYS A 2 -27.08 -18.93 67.68
CA LYS A 2 -26.07 -19.48 66.74
C LYS A 2 -26.28 -19.13 65.25
N HIS A 3 -27.52 -19.13 64.75
CA HIS A 3 -27.81 -18.81 63.34
C HIS A 3 -27.68 -17.31 63.00
N PHE A 4 -27.87 -16.42 63.97
CA PHE A 4 -27.73 -14.97 63.77
C PHE A 4 -26.25 -14.57 63.61
N ILE A 5 -25.36 -15.20 64.38
CA ILE A 5 -23.90 -14.98 64.30
C ILE A 5 -23.36 -15.48 62.94
N ALA A 6 -23.85 -16.63 62.45
CA ALA A 6 -23.43 -17.17 61.15
C ALA A 6 -23.82 -16.26 59.97
N VAL A 7 -25.02 -15.67 59.99
CA VAL A 7 -25.48 -14.74 58.94
C VAL A 7 -24.72 -13.41 58.99
N VAL A 8 -24.43 -12.89 60.19
CA VAL A 8 -23.65 -11.65 60.35
C VAL A 8 -22.21 -11.82 59.88
N VAL A 9 -21.57 -12.96 60.17
CA VAL A 9 -20.21 -13.27 59.69
C VAL A 9 -20.20 -13.45 58.16
N LEU A 10 -21.22 -14.12 57.58
CA LEU A 10 -21.32 -14.26 56.13
C LEU A 10 -21.47 -12.90 55.44
N CYS A 11 -22.34 -12.02 55.95
CA CYS A 11 -22.53 -10.67 55.38
C CYS A 11 -21.29 -9.77 55.53
N LEU A 12 -20.54 -9.87 56.64
CA LEU A 12 -19.30 -9.11 56.84
C LEU A 12 -18.19 -9.57 55.90
N THR A 13 -18.06 -10.87 55.65
CA THR A 13 -17.07 -11.39 54.68
C THR A 13 -17.37 -10.96 53.24
N VAL A 14 -18.66 -10.91 52.85
CA VAL A 14 -19.08 -10.43 51.52
C VAL A 14 -18.90 -8.91 51.38
N ALA A 15 -19.15 -8.14 52.45
CA ALA A 15 -18.92 -6.69 52.46
C ALA A 15 -17.43 -6.33 52.35
N GLN A 16 -16.54 -7.06 53.03
CA GLN A 16 -15.09 -6.84 52.96
C GLN A 16 -14.49 -7.21 51.59
N LEU A 17 -15.04 -8.23 50.92
CA LEU A 17 -14.67 -8.55 49.54
C LEU A 17 -15.08 -7.44 48.55
N SER A 18 -16.20 -6.76 48.79
CA SER A 18 -16.67 -5.67 47.93
C SER A 18 -15.87 -4.37 48.04
N GLU A 19 -15.28 -4.09 49.22
CA GLU A 19 -14.41 -2.92 49.41
C GLU A 19 -13.02 -3.11 48.80
N ALA A 20 -12.47 -4.34 48.82
CA ALA A 20 -11.18 -4.63 48.18
C ALA A 20 -11.23 -4.54 46.64
N GLY A 21 -12.39 -4.79 46.02
CA GLY A 21 -12.56 -4.67 44.56
C GLY A 21 -12.64 -3.21 44.06
N ARG A 22 -13.07 -2.25 44.89
CA ARG A 22 -13.24 -0.85 44.47
C ARG A 22 -11.93 -0.14 44.07
N PRO A 23 -10.83 -0.24 44.85
CA PRO A 23 -9.51 0.29 44.45
C PRO A 23 -8.98 -0.36 43.16
N VAL A 24 -9.18 -1.67 42.99
CA VAL A 24 -8.69 -2.42 41.83
C VAL A 24 -9.52 -2.10 40.57
N SER A 25 -10.82 -1.85 40.73
CA SER A 25 -11.68 -1.34 39.64
C SER A 25 -11.20 0.03 39.15
N THR A 26 -10.78 0.91 40.06
CA THR A 26 -10.22 2.22 39.67
C THR A 26 -8.85 2.11 38.98
N GLU A 27 -8.07 1.08 39.32
CA GLU A 27 -6.79 0.78 38.65
C GLU A 27 -6.99 0.38 37.18
N VAL A 28 -8.03 -0.40 36.86
CA VAL A 28 -8.41 -0.71 35.45
C VAL A 28 -8.63 0.58 34.65
N VAL A 29 -9.41 1.52 35.20
CA VAL A 29 -9.68 2.80 34.53
C VAL A 29 -8.40 3.63 34.37
N GLN A 30 -7.52 3.61 35.35
CA GLN A 30 -6.26 4.34 35.29
C GLN A 30 -5.32 3.75 34.23
N LYS A 31 -5.18 2.43 34.14
CA LYS A 31 -4.43 1.75 33.09
C LYS A 31 -4.99 2.03 31.69
N LEU A 32 -6.31 2.06 31.54
CA LEU A 32 -6.94 2.43 30.26
C LEU A 32 -6.63 3.87 29.87
N LYS A 33 -6.63 4.81 30.81
CA LYS A 33 -6.23 6.21 30.56
C LYS A 33 -4.77 6.34 30.15
N GLU A 34 -3.91 5.46 30.66
CA GLU A 34 -2.49 5.42 30.30
C GLU A 34 -2.27 4.78 28.91
N LEU A 35 -3.09 3.78 28.56
CA LEU A 35 -3.00 3.05 27.29
C LEU A 35 -3.67 3.77 26.11
N GLU A 36 -4.75 4.52 26.34
CA GLU A 36 -5.45 5.29 25.29
C GLU A 36 -4.52 6.17 24.44
N PRO A 37 -3.63 7.02 25.00
CA PRO A 37 -2.75 7.85 24.19
C PRO A 37 -1.71 7.03 23.42
N VAL A 38 -1.25 5.90 23.97
CA VAL A 38 -0.32 4.98 23.29
C VAL A 38 -1.00 4.29 22.11
N TYR A 39 -2.23 3.82 22.33
CA TYR A 39 -3.07 3.22 21.29
C TYR A 39 -3.33 4.23 20.16
N LYS A 40 -3.72 5.45 20.50
CA LYS A 40 -3.90 6.54 19.53
C LYS A 40 -2.64 6.86 18.74
N GLN A 41 -1.48 6.94 19.42
CA GLN A 41 -0.20 7.19 18.77
C GLN A 41 0.17 6.08 17.78
N LEU A 42 -0.11 4.82 18.11
CA LEU A 42 0.10 3.70 17.21
C LEU A 42 -0.81 3.79 15.99
N GLN A 43 -2.09 4.11 16.18
CA GLN A 43 -3.03 4.35 15.09
C GLN A 43 -2.53 5.43 14.14
N ASP A 44 -2.17 6.59 14.68
CA ASP A 44 -1.67 7.72 13.89
C ASP A 44 -0.39 7.37 13.15
N LYS A 45 0.53 6.63 13.78
CA LYS A 45 1.75 6.19 13.13
C LYS A 45 1.45 5.30 11.93
N VAL A 46 0.62 4.27 12.10
CA VAL A 46 0.28 3.34 11.01
C VAL A 46 -0.41 4.07 9.86
N ILE A 47 -1.40 4.91 10.16
CA ILE A 47 -2.12 5.70 9.13
C ILE A 47 -1.15 6.60 8.36
N ASN A 48 -0.28 7.33 9.06
CA ASN A 48 0.66 8.26 8.43
C ASN A 48 1.70 7.52 7.58
N GLU A 49 2.21 6.38 8.04
CA GLU A 49 3.16 5.55 7.27
C GLU A 49 2.51 4.96 6.02
N VAL A 50 1.27 4.44 6.11
CA VAL A 50 0.53 3.91 4.95
C VAL A 50 0.20 5.02 3.96
N ALA A 51 -0.27 6.18 4.44
CA ALA A 51 -0.53 7.33 3.59
C ALA A 51 0.75 7.84 2.90
N GLY A 52 1.86 7.92 3.64
CA GLY A 52 3.17 8.29 3.11
C GLY A 52 3.69 7.32 2.06
N ALA A 53 3.50 6.01 2.28
CA ALA A 53 3.85 4.97 1.31
C ALA A 53 2.99 5.08 0.04
N LYS A 54 1.67 5.27 0.16
CA LYS A 54 0.77 5.49 -0.99
C LYS A 54 1.19 6.70 -1.82
N LEU A 55 1.50 7.82 -1.18
CA LEU A 55 1.95 9.04 -1.84
C LEU A 55 3.31 8.85 -2.53
N THR A 56 4.24 8.18 -1.87
CA THR A 56 5.55 7.84 -2.45
C THR A 56 5.40 6.95 -3.67
N THR A 57 4.59 5.90 -3.60
CA THR A 57 4.29 5.01 -4.74
C THR A 57 3.73 5.79 -5.92
N ALA A 58 2.75 6.68 -5.69
CA ALA A 58 2.18 7.52 -6.73
C ALA A 58 3.24 8.42 -7.39
N SER A 59 4.09 9.07 -6.58
CA SER A 59 5.17 9.92 -7.10
C SER A 59 6.23 9.13 -7.88
N ARG A 60 6.62 7.95 -7.41
CA ARG A 60 7.56 7.07 -8.11
C ARG A 60 7.00 6.56 -9.43
N THR A 61 5.70 6.27 -9.46
CA THR A 61 4.98 5.86 -10.68
C THR A 61 4.98 6.97 -11.72
N ASP A 62 4.66 8.21 -11.32
CA ASP A 62 4.73 9.37 -12.22
C ASP A 62 6.15 9.60 -12.76
N ALA A 63 7.17 9.54 -11.90
CA ALA A 63 8.56 9.69 -12.31
C ALA A 63 8.99 8.57 -13.27
N PHE A 64 8.56 7.34 -13.04
CA PHE A 64 8.78 6.22 -13.94
C PHE A 64 8.18 6.48 -15.33
N TYR A 65 6.91 6.88 -15.40
CA TYR A 65 6.24 7.17 -16.68
C TYR A 65 6.91 8.31 -17.43
N LYS A 66 7.32 9.38 -16.75
CA LYS A 66 8.10 10.46 -17.36
C LYS A 66 9.42 9.96 -17.98
N GLY A 67 10.13 9.07 -17.28
CA GLY A 67 11.35 8.44 -17.79
C GLY A 67 11.08 7.61 -19.05
N VAL A 68 10.08 6.73 -19.00
CA VAL A 68 9.70 5.90 -20.15
C VAL A 68 9.31 6.76 -21.34
N ILE A 69 8.51 7.81 -21.14
CA ILE A 69 8.10 8.72 -22.22
C ILE A 69 9.32 9.40 -22.84
N ALA A 70 10.22 9.96 -22.04
CA ALA A 70 11.42 10.64 -22.54
C ALA A 70 12.34 9.70 -23.34
N ASP A 71 12.60 8.50 -22.82
CA ASP A 71 13.44 7.50 -23.50
C ASP A 71 12.81 7.05 -24.82
N LYS A 72 11.48 6.89 -24.82
CA LYS A 72 10.72 6.43 -25.99
C LYS A 72 10.57 7.53 -27.04
N GLU A 73 10.37 8.77 -26.64
CA GLU A 73 10.42 9.94 -27.52
C GLU A 73 11.78 10.06 -28.19
N SER A 74 12.88 9.94 -27.42
CA SER A 74 14.24 9.98 -27.97
C SER A 74 14.49 8.85 -28.97
N SER A 75 14.09 7.62 -28.65
CA SER A 75 14.21 6.47 -29.55
C SER A 75 13.38 6.63 -30.84
N LEU A 76 12.17 7.19 -30.74
CA LEU A 76 11.32 7.46 -31.89
C LEU A 76 11.93 8.55 -32.79
N ALA A 77 12.38 9.66 -32.20
CA ALA A 77 13.03 10.74 -32.93
C ALA A 77 14.29 10.25 -33.69
N GLN A 78 15.11 9.41 -33.05
CA GLN A 78 16.25 8.80 -33.70
C GLN A 78 15.86 7.90 -34.87
N SER A 79 14.78 7.11 -34.72
CA SER A 79 14.31 6.21 -35.79
C SER A 79 13.81 7.00 -37.00
N ILE A 80 13.07 8.08 -36.76
CA ILE A 80 12.60 9.01 -37.81
C ILE A 80 13.79 9.64 -38.53
N GLN A 81 14.79 10.15 -37.79
CA GLN A 81 15.98 10.75 -38.40
C GLN A 81 16.72 9.76 -39.31
N LEU A 82 16.87 8.50 -38.89
CA LEU A 82 17.52 7.47 -39.69
C LEU A 82 16.71 7.12 -40.96
N GLU A 83 15.38 7.11 -40.87
CA GLU A 83 14.51 6.95 -42.04
C GLU A 83 14.68 8.13 -43.01
N ASP A 84 14.59 9.37 -42.51
CA ASP A 84 14.75 10.59 -43.29
C ASP A 84 16.10 10.65 -44.00
N ASP A 85 17.19 10.30 -43.29
CA ASP A 85 18.53 10.22 -43.86
C ASP A 85 18.58 9.20 -45.00
N MET A 86 17.99 8.02 -44.81
CA MET A 86 17.97 6.98 -45.84
C MET A 86 17.13 7.40 -47.05
N VAL A 87 15.95 7.98 -46.84
CA VAL A 87 15.10 8.51 -47.90
C VAL A 87 15.82 9.62 -48.67
N TYR A 88 16.53 10.51 -47.98
CA TYR A 88 17.35 11.55 -48.61
C TYR A 88 18.42 10.94 -49.54
N GLN A 89 19.17 9.93 -49.07
CA GLN A 89 20.17 9.25 -49.91
C GLN A 89 19.55 8.55 -51.13
N LEU A 90 18.37 7.94 -50.98
CA LEU A 90 17.64 7.30 -52.08
C LEU A 90 17.12 8.32 -53.10
N ASN A 91 16.72 9.50 -52.66
CA ASN A 91 16.26 10.58 -53.52
C ASN A 91 17.42 11.32 -54.22
N GLY A 92 18.62 11.30 -53.64
CA GLY A 92 19.82 11.93 -54.19
C GLY A 92 20.58 11.09 -55.24
N GLN A 93 20.05 9.93 -55.65
CA GLN A 93 20.71 9.07 -56.63
C GLN A 93 20.80 9.73 -58.01
N ALA A 94 21.89 9.46 -58.74
CA ALA A 94 22.07 9.97 -60.10
C ALA A 94 20.98 9.44 -61.05
N PRO A 95 20.63 10.16 -62.14
CA PRO A 95 19.62 9.70 -63.10
C PRO A 95 19.94 8.36 -63.77
N SER A 96 21.21 7.95 -63.77
CA SER A 96 21.66 6.66 -64.28
C SER A 96 21.42 5.49 -63.31
N ALA A 97 20.97 5.76 -62.08
CA ALA A 97 20.64 4.72 -61.12
C ALA A 97 19.39 3.94 -61.58
N ASP A 98 19.39 2.63 -61.33
CA ASP A 98 18.25 1.77 -61.65
C ASP A 98 17.04 2.13 -60.78
N SER A 99 15.98 2.61 -61.42
CA SER A 99 14.77 3.08 -60.74
C SER A 99 14.03 1.95 -60.00
N SER A 100 14.09 0.72 -60.50
CA SER A 100 13.46 -0.44 -59.86
C SER A 100 14.21 -0.84 -58.59
N CYS A 101 15.54 -0.77 -58.63
CA CYS A 101 16.39 -0.99 -57.46
C CYS A 101 16.13 0.07 -56.38
N VAL A 102 16.10 1.36 -56.74
CA VAL A 102 15.80 2.45 -55.80
C VAL A 102 14.39 2.30 -55.22
N GLN A 103 13.40 1.91 -56.02
CA GLN A 103 12.03 1.64 -55.55
C GLN A 103 12.01 0.49 -54.55
N MET A 104 12.71 -0.61 -54.82
CA MET A 104 12.81 -1.75 -53.91
C MET A 104 13.45 -1.35 -52.57
N LEU A 105 14.51 -0.55 -52.60
CA LEU A 105 15.14 -0.05 -51.37
C LEU A 105 14.18 0.81 -50.55
N ARG A 106 13.38 1.68 -51.18
CA ARG A 106 12.33 2.45 -50.49
C ARG A 106 11.31 1.52 -49.80
N SER A 107 10.81 0.52 -50.51
CA SER A 107 9.86 -0.44 -49.94
C SER A 107 10.46 -1.22 -48.76
N LEU A 108 11.76 -1.55 -48.81
CA LEU A 108 12.44 -2.19 -47.69
C LEU A 108 12.56 -1.25 -46.48
N THR A 109 12.87 0.03 -46.70
CA THR A 109 12.88 1.05 -45.63
C THR A 109 11.51 1.17 -44.96
N GLU A 110 10.44 1.29 -45.74
CA GLU A 110 9.06 1.36 -45.23
C GLU A 110 8.68 0.11 -44.41
N LEU A 111 9.04 -1.09 -44.90
CA LEU A 111 8.80 -2.35 -44.19
C LEU A 111 9.58 -2.41 -42.87
N ASN A 112 10.84 -1.97 -42.86
CA ASN A 112 11.65 -1.91 -41.65
C ASN A 112 11.06 -0.94 -40.62
N MET A 113 10.56 0.22 -41.06
CA MET A 113 9.91 1.17 -40.17
C MET A 113 8.59 0.64 -39.59
N ASN A 114 7.82 -0.11 -40.38
CA ASN A 114 6.65 -0.82 -39.87
C ASN A 114 7.03 -1.85 -38.78
N VAL A 115 8.05 -2.68 -39.02
CA VAL A 115 8.53 -3.65 -38.03
C VAL A 115 9.05 -2.95 -36.77
N ALA A 116 9.81 -1.88 -36.92
CA ALA A 116 10.30 -1.07 -35.82
C ALA A 116 9.15 -0.46 -35.00
N GLY A 117 8.13 0.09 -35.67
CA GLY A 117 6.92 0.63 -35.05
C GLY A 117 6.14 -0.42 -34.24
N VAL A 118 5.90 -1.60 -34.82
CA VAL A 118 5.27 -2.72 -34.10
C VAL A 118 6.12 -3.16 -32.91
N GLY A 119 7.44 -3.24 -33.07
CA GLY A 119 8.37 -3.56 -31.99
C GLY A 119 8.32 -2.53 -30.85
N TYR A 120 8.30 -1.25 -31.19
CA TYR A 120 8.17 -0.14 -30.24
C TYR A 120 6.86 -0.25 -29.44
N THR A 121 5.72 -0.39 -30.12
CA THR A 121 4.40 -0.52 -29.48
C THR A 121 4.35 -1.73 -28.55
N ASN A 122 4.82 -2.89 -29.00
CA ASN A 122 4.86 -4.09 -28.18
C ASN A 122 5.79 -3.95 -26.97
N CYS A 123 6.90 -3.22 -27.11
CA CYS A 123 7.79 -2.92 -25.99
C CYS A 123 7.08 -2.05 -24.94
N VAL A 124 6.41 -0.96 -25.35
CA VAL A 124 5.65 -0.09 -24.44
C VAL A 124 4.55 -0.88 -23.72
N ASN A 125 3.79 -1.71 -24.43
CA ASN A 125 2.74 -2.53 -23.83
C ASN A 125 3.29 -3.54 -22.80
N LYS A 126 4.47 -4.11 -23.04
CA LYS A 126 5.14 -5.01 -22.08
C LYS A 126 5.61 -4.26 -20.83
N VAL A 127 6.15 -3.05 -21.00
CA VAL A 127 6.54 -2.19 -19.88
C VAL A 127 5.32 -1.85 -19.03
N GLU A 128 4.23 -1.42 -19.64
CA GLU A 128 2.97 -1.10 -18.96
C GLU A 128 2.41 -2.30 -18.18
N ALA A 129 2.36 -3.48 -18.81
CA ALA A 129 1.90 -4.69 -18.15
C ALA A 129 2.77 -5.07 -16.95
N GLY A 130 4.10 -4.91 -17.05
CA GLY A 130 5.04 -5.16 -15.96
C GLY A 130 4.85 -4.19 -14.80
N VAL A 131 4.70 -2.90 -15.09
CA VAL A 131 4.49 -1.86 -14.07
C VAL A 131 3.18 -2.09 -13.33
N ASN A 132 2.08 -2.34 -14.05
CA ASN A 132 0.79 -2.63 -13.43
C ASN A 132 0.85 -3.86 -12.53
N ALA A 133 1.55 -4.92 -12.94
CA ALA A 133 1.73 -6.11 -12.12
C ALA A 133 2.50 -5.83 -10.81
N GLU A 134 3.50 -4.95 -10.83
CA GLU A 134 4.21 -4.55 -9.61
C GLU A 134 3.40 -3.58 -8.74
N LEU A 135 2.70 -2.62 -9.36
CA LEU A 135 1.81 -1.70 -8.64
C LEU A 135 0.69 -2.45 -7.94
N ASP A 136 0.10 -3.47 -8.56
CA ASP A 136 -0.91 -4.32 -7.94
C ASP A 136 -0.38 -5.02 -6.67
N LYS A 137 0.88 -5.49 -6.68
CA LYS A 137 1.50 -6.09 -5.49
C LYS A 137 1.68 -5.05 -4.40
N VAL A 138 2.19 -3.86 -4.75
CA VAL A 138 2.38 -2.76 -3.80
C VAL A 138 1.05 -2.32 -3.21
N TYR A 139 0.02 -2.11 -4.03
CA TYR A 139 -1.30 -1.70 -3.55
C TYR A 139 -1.97 -2.78 -2.70
N LYS A 140 -1.78 -4.07 -2.98
CA LYS A 140 -2.23 -5.14 -2.08
C LYS A 140 -1.56 -5.09 -0.71
N LEU A 141 -0.25 -4.79 -0.66
CA LEU A 141 0.46 -4.62 0.61
C LEU A 141 0.02 -3.35 1.37
N LEU A 142 -0.37 -2.30 0.64
CA LEU A 142 -0.84 -1.03 1.20
C LEU A 142 -2.36 -0.99 1.46
N GLN A 143 -3.11 -2.00 0.99
CA GLN A 143 -4.49 -2.30 1.38
C GLN A 143 -4.49 -2.99 2.74
N VAL A 144 -3.80 -2.40 3.69
CA VAL A 144 -4.00 -2.71 5.10
C VAL A 144 -5.41 -2.25 5.42
N ASP A 145 -6.30 -3.17 5.76
CA ASP A 145 -7.55 -2.79 6.38
C ASP A 145 -7.19 -2.20 7.75
N GLU A 146 -7.33 -0.89 7.87
CA GLU A 146 -7.07 -0.17 9.11
C GLU A 146 -7.90 -0.79 10.24
N SER A 147 -9.09 -1.34 9.94
CA SER A 147 -9.89 -2.05 10.93
C SER A 147 -9.33 -3.43 11.32
N GLU A 148 -8.63 -4.16 10.44
CA GLU A 148 -7.95 -5.42 10.80
C GLU A 148 -6.72 -5.18 11.68
N LEU A 149 -6.02 -4.05 11.49
CA LEU A 149 -4.87 -3.69 12.33
C LEU A 149 -5.28 -3.19 13.72
N PHE A 150 -6.55 -2.80 13.86
CA PHE A 150 -7.17 -2.34 15.11
C PHE A 150 -8.31 -3.27 15.57
N ASP A 151 -8.32 -4.53 15.12
CA ASP A 151 -9.28 -5.58 15.54
C ASP A 151 -9.13 -5.96 17.03
N ILE A 152 -8.16 -5.33 17.71
CA ILE A 152 -8.03 -5.31 19.16
C ILE A 152 -8.57 -3.95 19.62
N SER A 153 -9.87 -3.88 19.91
CA SER A 153 -10.41 -2.68 20.56
C SER A 153 -9.77 -2.57 21.94
N LEU A 154 -9.33 -1.36 22.32
CA LEU A 154 -8.85 -1.07 23.69
C LEU A 154 -9.85 -1.54 24.76
N LEU A 155 -11.14 -1.64 24.40
CA LEU A 155 -12.23 -2.04 25.28
C LEU A 155 -12.57 -3.54 25.20
N ASP A 156 -11.95 -4.34 24.32
CA ASP A 156 -12.24 -5.78 24.23
C ASP A 156 -11.81 -6.56 25.47
N VAL A 157 -10.91 -5.99 26.28
CA VAL A 157 -10.53 -6.54 27.58
C VAL A 157 -11.72 -6.73 28.54
N PHE A 158 -12.82 -6.03 28.31
CA PHE A 158 -14.05 -6.14 29.09
C PHE A 158 -14.99 -7.26 28.63
N GLN A 159 -14.78 -7.84 27.45
CA GLN A 159 -15.66 -8.91 26.95
C GLN A 159 -15.65 -10.11 27.91
N GLY A 160 -16.83 -10.44 28.45
CA GLY A 160 -17.01 -11.54 29.39
C GLY A 160 -16.55 -11.28 30.83
N GLU A 161 -16.08 -10.06 31.15
CA GLU A 161 -15.57 -9.71 32.48
C GLU A 161 -16.46 -8.68 33.19
N ASN A 162 -16.40 -8.66 34.52
CA ASN A 162 -17.13 -7.68 35.34
C ASN A 162 -16.13 -6.88 36.18
N ILE A 163 -15.96 -5.60 35.84
CA ILE A 163 -15.02 -4.70 36.52
C ILE A 163 -15.26 -4.58 38.03
N ILE A 164 -16.49 -4.74 38.52
CA ILE A 164 -16.81 -4.61 39.94
C ILE A 164 -16.54 -5.92 40.70
N VAL A 165 -16.74 -7.06 40.04
CA VAL A 165 -16.67 -8.40 40.66
C VAL A 165 -15.27 -9.01 40.54
N ASP A 166 -14.58 -8.81 39.41
CA ASP A 166 -13.26 -9.39 39.13
C ASP A 166 -12.37 -8.46 38.27
N PRO A 167 -12.01 -7.26 38.77
CA PRO A 167 -11.20 -6.31 38.03
C PRO A 167 -9.77 -6.82 37.72
N ALA A 168 -9.24 -7.74 38.51
CA ALA A 168 -7.89 -8.29 38.33
C ALA A 168 -7.76 -9.07 37.00
N LYS A 169 -8.82 -9.76 36.55
CA LYS A 169 -8.85 -10.40 35.24
C LYS A 169 -8.72 -9.42 34.09
N ILE A 170 -9.35 -8.25 34.21
CA ILE A 170 -9.25 -7.20 33.18
C ILE A 170 -7.83 -6.61 33.17
N ILE A 171 -7.25 -6.35 34.34
CA ILE A 171 -5.85 -5.89 34.45
C ILE A 171 -4.88 -6.88 33.81
N SER A 172 -5.10 -8.19 33.95
CA SER A 172 -4.22 -9.19 33.33
C SER A 172 -4.26 -9.23 31.80
N LYS A 173 -5.28 -8.61 31.19
CA LYS A 173 -5.45 -8.48 29.73
C LYS A 173 -4.94 -7.14 29.18
N LEU A 174 -4.64 -6.16 30.05
CA LEU A 174 -4.16 -4.81 29.73
C LEU A 174 -2.64 -4.71 29.85
#